data_AF-A0A949CXD1-F1
#
_entry.id   AF-A0A949CXD1-F1
#
_cell.length_a   1.000
_cell.length_b   1.000
_cell.length_c   1.000
_cell.angle_alpha   90.00
_cell.angle_beta   90.00
_cell.angle_gamma   90.00
#
_symmetry.space_group_name_H-M   'P 1'
#
loop_
_entity.id
_entity.type
_entity.pdbx_description
1 polymer ?
#
loop_
_entity_poly.entity_id
_entity_poly.type
_entity_poly.pdbx_seq_one_letter_code
_entity_poly.pdbx_strand_id
1 'polypeptide(L)' 'MSTEHLKSHLATLCNAIADRPLDRTLEDWLNAHHGVGSPAYEAIKAECVAGAEAGWLC' A
#
# COMPACT_ATOMS: atom_id res chain seq x y z
N MET A 1 3.21 15.31 5.52
CA MET A 1 2.17 14.42 4.92
C MET A 1 1.27 13.93 6.04
N SER A 2 -0.04 13.81 5.80
CA SER A 2 -1.01 13.42 6.82
C SER A 2 -1.35 11.94 6.75
N THR A 3 -1.71 11.34 7.88
CA THR A 3 -2.16 9.94 8.00
C THR A 3 -3.37 9.62 7.12
N GLU A 4 -4.14 10.63 6.68
CA GLU A 4 -5.30 10.46 5.80
C GLU A 4 -4.93 9.98 4.39
N HIS A 5 -3.81 10.44 3.83
CA HIS A 5 -3.36 10.00 2.51
C HIS A 5 -2.96 8.52 2.53
N LEU A 6 -2.21 8.11 3.54
CA LEU A 6 -1.84 6.71 3.76
C LEU A 6 -3.06 5.82 3.93
N LYS A 7 -4.04 6.26 4.73
CA LYS A 7 -5.31 5.53 4.89
C LYS A 7 -6.07 5.41 3.57
N SER A 8 -6.08 6.44 2.74
CA SER A 8 -6.74 6.42 1.43
C SER A 8 -6.08 5.43 0.46
N HIS A 9 -4.75 5.42 0.38
CA HIS A 9 -4.01 4.45 -0.44
C HIS A 9 -4.25 3.02 0.03
N LEU A 10 -4.19 2.78 1.35
CA LEU A 10 -4.48 1.46 1.91
C LEU A 10 -5.93 1.04 1.68
N ALA A 11 -6.91 1.93 1.86
CA ALA A 11 -8.31 1.61 1.60
C ALA A 11 -8.55 1.21 0.13
N THR A 12 -7.89 1.91 -0.80
CA THR A 12 -7.95 1.57 -2.24
C THR A 12 -7.37 0.18 -2.50
N LEU A 13 -6.19 -0.12 -1.94
CA LEU A 13 -5.55 -1.44 -2.08
C LEU A 13 -6.40 -2.55 -1.45
N CYS A 14 -6.91 -2.32 -0.24
CA CYS A 14 -7.76 -3.27 0.46
C CYS A 14 -9.05 -3.57 -0.31
N ASN A 15 -9.68 -2.55 -0.90
CA ASN A 15 -10.86 -2.75 -1.74
C ASN A 15 -10.55 -3.57 -3.00
N ALA A 16 -9.36 -3.42 -3.59
CA ALA A 16 -8.96 -4.17 -4.77
C ALA A 16 -8.74 -5.67 -4.50
N ILE A 17 -8.46 -6.03 -3.25
CA ILE A 17 -8.19 -7.42 -2.82
C ILE A 17 -9.28 -8.03 -1.93
N ALA A 18 -10.31 -7.26 -1.55
CA ALA A 18 -11.33 -7.67 -0.57
C ALA A 18 -12.09 -8.95 -0.96
N ASP A 19 -12.28 -9.20 -2.25
CA ASP A 19 -13.00 -10.37 -2.78
C ASP A 19 -12.06 -11.42 -3.39
N ARG A 20 -10.76 -11.33 -3.09
CA ARG A 20 -9.74 -12.24 -3.63
C ARG A 20 -9.31 -13.26 -2.57
N PRO A 21 -9.14 -14.54 -2.93
CA PRO A 21 -8.57 -15.54 -2.01
C PRO A 21 -7.13 -15.16 -1.63
N LEU A 22 -6.74 -15.42 -0.38
CA LEU A 22 -5.37 -15.21 0.10
C LEU A 22 -4.48 -16.38 -0.33
N ASP A 23 -4.15 -16.43 -1.62
CA ASP A 23 -3.35 -17.48 -2.24
C ASP A 23 -2.24 -16.91 -3.15
N ARG A 24 -1.55 -17.81 -3.87
CA ARG A 24 -0.46 -17.41 -4.80
C ARG A 24 -0.96 -16.58 -5.98
N THR A 25 -2.20 -16.76 -6.40
CA THR A 25 -2.78 -15.95 -7.48
C THR A 25 -2.94 -14.50 -7.04
N LEU A 26 -3.30 -14.26 -5.77
CA LEU A 26 -3.30 -12.92 -5.20
C LEU A 26 -1.88 -12.35 -5.09
N GLU A 27 -0.90 -13.14 -4.65
CA GLU A 27 0.51 -12.73 -4.61
C GLU A 27 1.01 -12.30 -5.99
N ASP A 28 0.80 -13.12 -7.02
CA ASP A 28 1.21 -12.81 -8.40
C ASP A 28 0.52 -11.54 -8.91
N TRP A 29 -0.78 -11.38 -8.64
CA TRP A 29 -1.53 -10.20 -9.04
C TRP A 29 -1.01 -8.93 -8.36
N LEU A 30 -0.75 -8.99 -7.05
CA LEU A 30 -0.18 -7.88 -6.28
C LEU A 30 1.20 -7.50 -6.79
N ASN A 31 2.07 -8.47 -7.05
CA ASN A 31 3.41 -8.20 -7.56
C ASN A 31 3.38 -7.63 -8.98
N ALA A 32 2.42 -8.05 -9.81
CA ALA A 32 2.26 -7.53 -11.17
C ALA A 32 1.70 -6.08 -11.20
N HIS A 33 0.77 -5.73 -10.32
CA HIS A 33 0.06 -4.42 -10.36
C HIS A 33 0.58 -3.40 -9.34
N HIS A 34 1.04 -3.89 -8.19
CA HIS A 34 1.44 -3.11 -7.02
C HIS A 34 2.82 -3.54 -6.48
N GLY A 35 3.64 -4.21 -7.30
CA GLY A 35 4.98 -4.64 -6.95
C GLY A 35 5.96 -3.48 -6.75
N VAL A 36 7.19 -3.83 -6.38
CA VAL A 36 8.29 -2.87 -6.18
C VAL A 36 8.51 -2.03 -7.45
N GLY A 37 8.61 -0.71 -7.28
CA GLY A 37 8.73 0.23 -8.39
C GLY A 37 7.41 0.64 -9.05
N SER A 38 6.28 0.03 -8.67
CA SER A 38 4.97 0.53 -9.09
C SER A 38 4.65 1.88 -8.42
N PRO A 39 3.84 2.75 -9.06
CA PRO A 39 3.46 4.03 -8.46
C PRO A 39 2.78 3.90 -7.09
N ALA A 40 1.92 2.87 -6.93
CA ALA A 40 1.23 2.61 -5.67
C ALA A 40 2.21 2.21 -4.57
N TYR A 41 3.16 1.32 -4.88
CA TYR A 41 4.18 0.89 -3.93
C TYR A 41 5.05 2.06 -3.47
N GLU A 42 5.57 2.86 -4.40
CA GLU A 42 6.45 3.98 -4.06
C GLU A 42 5.70 5.07 -3.27
N ALA A 43 4.42 5.33 -3.59
CA ALA A 43 3.60 6.28 -2.82
C ALA A 43 3.40 5.83 -1.36
N ILE A 44 2.96 4.57 -1.16
CA ILE A 44 2.75 4.02 0.19
C ILE A 44 4.08 3.98 0.96
N LYS A 45 5.18 3.56 0.32
CA LYS A 45 6.50 3.53 0.93
C LYS A 45 6.96 4.93 1.36
N ALA A 46 6.83 5.93 0.50
CA ALA A 46 7.21 7.31 0.81
C ALA A 46 6.42 7.86 2.00
N GLU A 47 5.12 7.58 2.06
CA GLU A 47 4.26 7.98 3.18
C GLU A 47 4.63 7.27 4.48
N CYS A 48 4.99 5.99 4.42
CA CYS A 48 5.49 5.25 5.58
C CYS A 48 6.82 5.83 6.11
N VAL A 49 7.78 6.11 5.22
CA VAL A 49 9.06 6.74 5.60
C VAL A 49 8.82 8.12 6.22
N ALA A 50 8.01 8.96 5.57
CA ALA A 50 7.67 10.28 6.09
C ALA A 50 6.94 10.21 7.43
N GLY A 51 6.13 9.17 7.66
CA GLY A 51 5.43 8.97 8.92
C GLY A 51 6.31 8.51 10.07
N ALA A 52 7.30 7.67 9.78
CA ALA A 52 8.31 7.26 10.73
C ALA A 52 9.19 8.45 11.13
N GLU A 53 9.65 9.24 10.15
CA GLU A 53 10.43 10.47 10.39
C GLU A 53 9.64 11.51 11.22
N ALA A 54 8.34 11.61 11.00
CA ALA A 54 7.46 12.53 11.72
C ALA A 54 6.94 11.98 13.08
N GLY A 55 7.28 10.74 13.44
CA GLY A 55 6.98 10.15 14.75
C GLY A 55 5.52 9.78 15.00
N TRP A 56 4.66 9.75 13.98
CA TRP A 56 3.26 9.30 14.09
C TRP A 56 3.02 7.89 13.55
N LEU A 57 3.96 7.35 12.79
CA LEU A 57 3.99 5.94 12.39
C LEU A 57 5.12 5.26 13.18
N CYS A 58 4.74 4.58 14.26
CA CYS A 58 5.66 3.93 15.20
C CYS A 58 5.75 2.42 14.96
#